data_AF-A0A6A6DYP4-F1
#
_entry.id   AF-A0A6A6DYP4-F1
#
_cell.length_a   1.000
_cell.length_b   1.000
_cell.length_c   1.000
_cell.angle_alpha   90.00
_cell.angle_beta   90.00
_cell.angle_gamma   90.00
#
_symmetry.space_group_name_H-M   'P 1'
#
loop_
_entity.id
_entity.type
_entity.pdbx_description
1 polymer ?
#
loop_
_entity_poly.entity_id
_entity_poly.type
_entity_poly.pdbx_seq_one_letter_code
_entity_poly.pdbx_strand_id
1 'polypeptide(L)'
;HGSLISSKVYAPLFLSGGSLARAPNPLPVNAIIKRPNLALFYRYIDRGRPNAIAKAILSEAKVYEILQRNPDLNIAEYRGCEILRDGCITGLCWTKLTDLLM
;
A
#
# COMPACT_ATOMS: atom_id res chain seq x y z
N HIS A 1 -26.16 -10.49 -4.44
CA HIS A 1 -25.23 -11.16 -3.52
C HIS A 1 -23.81 -10.68 -3.80
N GLY A 2 -23.31 -9.69 -3.04
CA GLY A 2 -21.90 -9.28 -3.13
C GLY A 2 -21.05 -10.26 -2.32
N SER A 3 -20.35 -11.17 -2.99
CA SER A 3 -19.40 -12.05 -2.30
C SER A 3 -18.26 -11.18 -1.76
N LEU A 4 -18.08 -11.17 -0.44
CA LEU A 4 -16.97 -10.49 0.22
C LEU A 4 -15.67 -11.17 -0.23
N ILE A 5 -14.91 -10.51 -1.10
CA ILE A 5 -13.58 -10.99 -1.51
C ILE A 5 -12.69 -10.98 -0.26
N SER A 6 -12.20 -12.16 0.12
CA SER A 6 -11.26 -12.28 1.24
C SER A 6 -10.02 -11.42 0.98
N SER A 7 -9.62 -10.62 1.98
CA SER A 7 -8.41 -9.78 1.92
C SER A 7 -7.18 -10.58 1.51
N LYS A 8 -7.08 -11.84 1.93
CA LYS A 8 -5.96 -12.74 1.62
C LYS A 8 -5.73 -12.97 0.13
N VAL A 9 -6.70 -12.68 -0.73
CA VAL A 9 -6.59 -12.91 -2.18
C VAL A 9 -5.92 -11.72 -2.89
N TYR A 10 -6.02 -10.50 -2.34
CA TYR A 10 -5.46 -9.30 -2.95
C TYR A 10 -4.45 -8.55 -2.08
N ALA A 11 -4.45 -8.80 -0.77
CA ALA A 11 -3.56 -8.18 0.20
C ALA A 11 -2.34 -9.10 0.41
N PRO A 12 -1.13 -8.68 0.00
CA PRO A 12 0.07 -9.47 0.17
C PRO A 12 0.49 -9.50 1.65
N LEU A 13 1.13 -10.59 2.07
CA LEU A 13 1.73 -10.67 3.41
C LEU A 13 2.89 -9.67 3.54
N PHE A 14 2.93 -8.97 4.67
CA PHE A 14 4.10 -8.23 5.10
C PHE A 14 5.12 -9.21 5.66
N LEU A 15 6.27 -9.33 5.00
CA LEU A 15 7.36 -10.18 5.46
C LEU A 15 8.27 -9.38 6.38
N SER A 16 8.08 -9.54 7.69
CA SER A 16 8.96 -8.99 8.73
C SER A 16 10.37 -9.56 8.55
N GLY A 17 11.30 -8.73 8.06
CA GLY A 17 12.66 -9.13 7.65
C GLY A 17 13.01 -8.78 6.20
N GLY A 18 12.02 -8.35 5.40
CA GLY A 18 12.25 -7.73 4.09
C GLY A 18 12.59 -6.24 4.18
N SER A 19 12.90 -5.62 3.04
CA SER A 19 13.20 -4.18 2.93
C SER A 19 11.97 -3.26 3.06
N LEU A 20 10.83 -3.75 3.53
CA LEU A 20 9.60 -2.96 3.64
C LEU A 20 9.42 -2.40 5.05
N ALA A 21 9.16 -1.11 5.17
CA ALA A 21 8.84 -0.42 6.41
C ALA A 21 7.36 -0.60 6.77
N ARG A 22 7.10 -0.79 8.06
CA ARG A 22 5.74 -0.75 8.62
C ARG A 22 5.38 0.70 8.96
N ALA A 23 4.16 1.10 8.63
CA ALA A 23 3.66 2.43 9.00
C ALA A 23 3.43 2.57 10.51
N PRO A 24 3.61 3.78 11.08
CA PRO A 24 3.28 4.05 12.47
C PRO A 24 1.82 3.68 12.79
N ASN A 25 1.60 3.17 14.00
CA ASN A 25 0.27 2.89 14.52
C ASN A 25 0.15 3.45 15.95
N PRO A 26 -0.69 4.47 16.20
CA PRO A 26 -1.61 5.12 15.24
C PRO A 26 -0.89 5.94 14.17
N LEU A 27 -1.54 6.14 13.02
CA LEU A 27 -1.03 7.02 11.97
C LEU A 27 -1.11 8.49 12.41
N PRO A 28 -0.15 9.34 12.02
CA PRO A 28 -0.25 10.77 12.30
C PRO A 28 -1.42 11.41 11.54
N VAL A 29 -1.96 12.52 12.07
CA VAL A 29 -3.16 13.20 11.56
C VAL A 29 -3.02 13.61 10.08
N ASN A 30 -1.81 13.97 9.65
CA ASN A 30 -1.51 14.33 8.28
C ASN A 30 -1.13 13.14 7.39
N ALA A 31 -1.60 11.92 7.67
CA ALA A 31 -1.35 10.75 6.82
C ALA A 31 -2.44 10.57 5.77
N ILE A 32 -2.06 10.14 4.57
CA ILE A 32 -2.97 9.58 3.55
C ILE A 32 -2.64 8.10 3.38
N ILE A 33 -3.69 7.29 3.19
CA ILE A 33 -3.59 5.86 2.89
C ILE A 33 -4.11 5.62 1.49
N LYS A 34 -3.25 5.11 0.59
CA LYS A 34 -3.69 4.59 -0.70
C LYS A 34 -4.09 3.14 -0.53
N ARG A 35 -5.34 2.83 -0.89
CA ARG A 35 -5.88 1.45 -0.87
C ARG A 35 -6.03 0.91 -2.29
N PRO A 36 -5.87 -0.40 -2.49
CA PRO A 36 -6.14 -1.02 -3.78
C PRO A 36 -7.60 -0.85 -4.18
N ASN A 37 -7.85 -0.53 -5.45
CA ASN A 37 -9.21 -0.47 -5.97
C ASN A 37 -9.73 -1.88 -6.27
N LEU A 38 -10.49 -2.44 -5.32
CA LEU A 38 -11.03 -3.80 -5.41
C LEU A 38 -12.09 -3.97 -6.51
N ALA A 39 -12.68 -2.89 -7.02
CA ALA A 39 -13.60 -3.00 -8.15
C ALA A 39 -12.91 -3.53 -9.43
N LEU A 40 -11.58 -3.38 -9.52
CA LEU A 40 -10.78 -3.94 -10.61
C LEU A 40 -10.39 -5.40 -10.38
N PHE A 41 -10.60 -5.96 -9.18
CA PHE A 41 -10.17 -7.31 -8.83
C PHE A 41 -10.77 -8.37 -9.76
N TYR A 42 -12.08 -8.35 -9.99
CA TYR A 42 -12.76 -9.30 -10.89
C TYR A 42 -12.16 -9.26 -12.31
N ARG A 43 -11.83 -8.08 -12.83
CA ARG A 43 -11.20 -7.92 -14.14
C ARG A 43 -9.84 -8.61 -14.23
N TYR A 44 -9.09 -8.69 -13.13
CA TYR A 44 -7.83 -9.41 -13.09
C TYR A 44 -8.03 -10.92 -13.00
N ILE A 45 -9.04 -11.39 -12.26
CA ILE A 45 -9.41 -12.81 -12.17
C ILE A 45 -9.82 -13.33 -13.54
N ASP A 46 -10.72 -12.64 -14.24
CA ASP A 46 -11.22 -13.04 -15.56
C ASP A 46 -10.09 -13.14 -16.60
N ARG A 47 -9.02 -12.37 -16.40
CA ARG A 47 -7.80 -12.39 -17.24
C ARG A 47 -6.75 -13.40 -16.76
N GLY A 48 -7.07 -14.27 -15.82
CA GLY A 48 -6.15 -15.28 -15.28
C GLY A 48 -5.01 -14.70 -14.43
N ARG A 49 -5.19 -13.53 -13.82
CA ARG A 49 -4.18 -12.81 -13.03
C ARG A 49 -4.62 -12.53 -11.58
N PRO A 50 -4.99 -13.55 -10.79
CA PRO A 50 -5.53 -13.37 -9.43
C PRO A 50 -4.63 -12.55 -8.51
N ASN A 51 -3.31 -12.65 -8.69
CA ASN A 51 -2.32 -12.00 -7.81
C ASN A 51 -1.86 -10.63 -8.31
N ALA A 52 -2.48 -10.06 -9.36
CA ALA A 52 -2.01 -8.81 -9.97
C ALA A 52 -2.02 -7.64 -8.99
N ILE A 53 -3.08 -7.50 -8.18
CA ILE A 53 -3.19 -6.44 -7.18
C ILE A 53 -2.13 -6.60 -6.10
N ALA A 54 -1.96 -7.81 -5.56
CA ALA A 54 -0.96 -8.10 -4.55
C ALA A 54 0.47 -7.79 -5.05
N LYS A 55 0.79 -8.18 -6.29
CA LYS A 55 2.07 -7.86 -6.93
C LYS A 55 2.25 -6.35 -7.11
N ALA A 56 1.20 -5.64 -7.54
CA ALA A 56 1.26 -4.19 -7.71
C ALA A 56 1.53 -3.47 -6.38
N ILE A 57 0.88 -3.87 -5.29
CA ILE A 57 1.11 -3.32 -3.94
C ILE A 57 2.57 -3.54 -3.53
N LEU A 58 3.09 -4.77 -3.66
CA LEU A 58 4.48 -5.07 -3.29
C LEU A 58 5.49 -4.31 -4.15
N SER A 59 5.25 -4.20 -5.45
CA SER A 59 6.09 -3.44 -6.36
C SER A 59 6.10 -1.96 -6.00
N GLU A 60 4.92 -1.38 -5.74
CA GLU A 60 4.79 0.02 -5.35
C GLU A 60 5.50 0.29 -4.01
N ALA A 61 5.27 -0.55 -2.99
CA ALA A 61 5.96 -0.44 -1.70
C ALA A 61 7.48 -0.42 -1.89
N LYS A 62 8.04 -1.39 -2.64
CA LYS A 62 9.49 -1.47 -2.91
C LYS A 62 10.05 -0.23 -3.59
N VAL A 63 9.31 0.36 -4.54
CA VAL A 63 9.74 1.61 -5.18
C VAL A 63 9.87 2.73 -4.15
N TYR A 64 8.90 2.87 -3.25
CA TYR A 64 8.95 3.92 -2.23
C TYR A 64 10.04 3.69 -1.17
N GLU A 65 10.37 2.45 -0.81
CA GLU A 65 11.53 2.15 0.04
C GLU A 65 12.85 2.60 -0.59
N ILE A 66 12.94 2.53 -1.92
CA ILE A 66 14.12 3.02 -2.66
C ILE A 66 14.10 4.55 -2.70
N LEU A 67 12.96 5.17 -3.02
CA LEU A 67 12.82 6.63 -3.09
C LEU A 67 13.07 7.30 -1.74
N GLN A 68 12.70 6.67 -0.61
CA GLN A 68 12.99 7.18 0.73
C GLN A 68 14.48 7.39 1.01
N ARG A 69 15.38 6.71 0.29
CA ARG A 69 16.84 6.91 0.47
C ARG A 69 17.31 8.27 -0.04
N ASN A 70 16.53 8.92 -0.91
CA ASN A 70 16.82 10.24 -1.46
C ASN A 70 15.51 11.06 -1.50
N PRO A 71 15.06 11.59 -0.35
CA PRO A 71 13.81 12.33 -0.28
C PRO A 71 13.89 13.64 -1.08
N ASP A 72 12.87 13.90 -1.88
CA ASP A 72 12.69 15.15 -2.64
C ASP A 72 11.48 15.91 -2.08
N LEU A 73 11.56 17.24 -1.98
CA LEU A 73 10.50 18.10 -1.45
C LEU A 73 9.19 18.00 -2.25
N ASN A 74 9.25 17.62 -3.53
CA ASN A 74 8.07 17.48 -4.38
C ASN A 74 7.44 16.09 -4.35
N ILE A 75 8.02 15.14 -3.61
CA ILE A 75 7.50 13.79 -3.45
C ILE A 75 6.94 13.64 -2.05
N ALA A 76 5.68 13.20 -1.94
CA ALA A 76 5.07 12.90 -0.65
C ALA A 76 5.93 11.88 0.11
N GLU A 77 6.29 12.22 1.34
CA GLU A 77 7.08 11.35 2.21
C GLU A 77 6.32 10.05 2.45
N TYR A 78 6.86 8.93 1.99
CA TYR A 78 6.32 7.61 2.29
C TYR A 78 6.50 7.31 3.79
N ARG A 79 5.52 6.65 4.41
CA ARG A 79 5.51 6.33 5.85
C ARG A 79 5.50 4.83 6.12
N GLY A 80 5.51 3.98 5.09
CA GLY A 80 5.46 2.53 5.24
C GLY A 80 4.10 1.92 4.89
N CYS A 81 4.00 0.59 5.08
CA CYS A 81 2.81 -0.21 4.84
C CYS A 81 1.85 -0.20 6.04
N GLU A 82 0.55 -0.02 5.78
CA GLU A 82 -0.52 -0.33 6.73
C GLU A 82 -0.68 -1.85 6.80
N ILE A 83 -0.63 -2.40 8.02
CA ILE A 83 -0.67 -3.84 8.27
C ILE A 83 -1.80 -4.17 9.25
N LEU A 84 -2.69 -5.08 8.87
CA LEU A 84 -3.73 -5.63 9.75
C LEU A 84 -3.18 -6.70 10.70
N ARG A 85 -4.02 -7.13 11.66
CA ARG A 85 -3.64 -8.16 12.65
C ARG A 85 -3.20 -9.49 12.03
N ASP A 86 -3.65 -9.79 10.82
CA ASP A 86 -3.28 -11.01 10.09
C ASP A 86 -1.95 -10.89 9.32
N GLY A 87 -1.26 -9.74 9.43
CA GLY A 87 0.03 -9.50 8.78
C GLY A 87 -0.09 -9.09 7.30
N CYS A 88 -1.29 -8.89 6.77
CA CYS A 88 -1.47 -8.47 5.38
C CYS A 88 -1.31 -6.95 5.21
N ILE A 89 -0.70 -6.53 4.10
CA ILE A 89 -0.60 -5.13 3.68
C ILE A 89 -1.95 -4.70 3.08
N THR A 90 -2.63 -3.76 3.72
CA THR A 90 -3.94 -3.25 3.25
C THR A 90 -3.88 -1.88 2.62
N GLY A 91 -2.78 -1.18 2.84
CA GLY A 91 -2.57 0.15 2.31
C GLY A 91 -1.10 0.53 2.38
N LEU A 92 -0.79 1.56 1.63
CA LEU A 92 0.49 2.25 1.69
C LEU A 92 0.21 3.63 2.27
N CYS A 93 1.09 4.13 3.13
CA CYS A 93 0.89 5.36 3.88
C CYS A 93 1.89 6.43 3.44
N TRP A 94 1.44 7.68 3.32
CA TRP A 94 2.29 8.84 3.05
C TRP A 94 1.90 10.01 3.93
N THR A 95 2.81 10.96 4.09
CA THR A 95 2.51 12.31 4.52
C THR A 95 1.62 12.96 3.46
N LYS A 96 0.49 13.55 3.88
CA LYS A 96 -0.36 14.39 3.05
C LYS A 96 0.46 15.58 2.61
N LEU A 97 0.62 15.75 1.30
CA LEU A 97 1.10 17.00 0.73
C LEU A 97 -0.02 18.03 0.90
N THR A 98 0.05 18.82 1.96
CA THR A 98 -0.74 20.06 2.08
C THR A 98 -0.06 21.09 1.20
N ASP A 99 -0.83 21.68 0.28
CA ASP A 99 -0.44 22.62 -0.76
C ASP A 99 0.93 23.29 -0.52
N LEU A 100 1.93 22.89 -1.31
CA LEU A 100 3.21 23.59 -1.48
C LEU A 100 3.05 24.93 -2.24
N LEU A 101 1.88 25.55 -2.18
CA LEU A 101 1.62 26.89 -2.69
C LEU A 101 1.62 27.87 -1.52
N MET A 102 2.84 28.26 -1.12
CA MET A 102 3.06 29.63 -0.67
C MET A 102 3.14 30.53 -1.89
#